data_AF-A0A9J7BKW6-F1
#
_entry.id   AF-A0A9J7BKW6-F1
#
_cell.length_a   1.000
_cell.length_b   1.000
_cell.length_c   1.000
_cell.angle_alpha   90.00
_cell.angle_beta   90.00
_cell.angle_gamma   90.00
#
_symmetry.space_group_name_H-M   'P 1'
#
loop_
_entity.id
_entity.type
_entity.pdbx_description
1 polymer ?
#
loop_
_entity_poly.entity_id
_entity_poly.type
_entity_poly.pdbx_seq_one_letter_code
_entity_poly.pdbx_strand_id
1 'polypeptide(L)'
;MKKILLSLLLVSLFKVSSAQSMQPWLTRSLDNARSGWNDKETVLTQANVKQKGVSFVTVVPLVGDARGMEAQPLILPGLQTALGKRDVMVLPSMANVVRGVDAHDGSGIWQVALGTPVQGSGAIDFHNINDKWGCLSTGVIDPDTARYYQVCWVSPDNSGDPKTARYFMFVLNVADGSQVVPPVLIDGLDFNAKMRKARSSAVLVKPNGVKTVLQCTGSVQETANGSSGYCFAFDVSTNKVTAMMATTQGKGAGIWMAGSGLACDDDQDCYAMTGNGGFNGVSQWGESFIKIRYTPPAGATAASLKVVDHWSPWTDQARAGAANAAPAEKLAGMSMASEEVKPVGGGMSMPLANSRVEARLTEAGKPVLLVWPQLSAAARSDQDLGSGGLAYVKDLNIVCGGGKDGLLYCLHADNMGKTTPADLSNAHANCAKLVGGSPVWATMDPGRGIDPCPPDPKNLNFLPFGDTAHIHAPPVVMFDPLLNAWTIFVWGENQQLHKWKLSATQKPAYLAEGPDYASADVRGNNPGGMPGGFCAGSSNGRDPNSYLLVCAVPRGDANANVVQGHIVIYDPVHVGADRMLKKLWDSDDWGWSGAQVDAKYRFFNKFMPPVIDGGEIILPNYAGGVLIIGQ
;
A
#
# COMPACT_ATOMS: atom_id res chain seq x y z
N MET A 1 -24.29 -33.09 -72.55
CA MET A 1 -24.41 -32.53 -71.18
C MET A 1 -23.10 -32.77 -70.43
N LYS A 2 -22.19 -31.79 -70.40
CA LYS A 2 -20.94 -31.84 -69.63
C LYS A 2 -21.17 -31.07 -68.32
N LYS A 3 -21.08 -31.75 -67.18
CA LYS A 3 -21.17 -31.12 -65.85
C LYS A 3 -19.80 -30.54 -65.48
N ILE A 4 -19.78 -29.24 -65.19
CA ILE A 4 -18.64 -28.50 -64.62
C ILE A 4 -18.73 -28.67 -63.10
N LEU A 5 -17.67 -29.19 -62.48
CA LEU A 5 -17.53 -29.24 -61.02
C LEU A 5 -16.73 -27.99 -60.60
N LEU A 6 -17.34 -27.13 -59.78
CA LEU A 6 -16.71 -25.93 -59.22
C LEU A 6 -16.20 -26.30 -57.81
N SER A 7 -14.89 -26.33 -57.61
CA SER A 7 -14.26 -26.53 -56.30
C SER A 7 -14.18 -25.20 -55.55
N LEU A 8 -14.95 -25.04 -54.47
CA LEU A 8 -14.79 -23.92 -53.53
C LEU A 8 -13.55 -24.15 -52.64
N LEU A 9 -12.57 -23.25 -52.73
CA LEU A 9 -11.47 -23.16 -51.77
C LEU A 9 -11.95 -22.39 -50.53
N LEU A 10 -12.13 -23.07 -49.39
CA LEU A 10 -12.29 -22.40 -48.10
C LEU A 10 -10.93 -21.87 -47.64
N VAL A 11 -10.72 -20.56 -47.71
CA VAL A 11 -9.60 -19.89 -47.04
C VAL A 11 -10.02 -19.59 -45.61
N SER A 12 -9.60 -20.42 -44.66
CA SER A 12 -9.72 -20.15 -43.24
C SER A 12 -8.76 -19.01 -42.84
N LEU A 13 -9.31 -17.80 -42.72
CA LEU A 13 -8.64 -16.65 -42.10
C LEU A 13 -8.46 -16.94 -40.60
N PHE A 14 -7.31 -17.48 -40.21
CA PHE A 14 -6.88 -17.44 -38.82
C PHE A 14 -6.64 -15.97 -38.44
N LYS A 15 -7.51 -15.40 -37.61
CA LYS A 15 -7.18 -14.17 -36.89
C LYS A 15 -6.03 -14.51 -35.96
N VAL A 16 -4.80 -14.12 -36.33
CA VAL A 16 -3.70 -14.03 -35.38
C VAL A 16 -4.09 -12.93 -34.40
N SER A 17 -4.57 -13.31 -33.22
CA SER A 17 -4.75 -12.39 -32.11
C SER A 17 -3.35 -11.89 -31.75
N SER A 18 -3.04 -10.63 -32.05
CA SER A 18 -1.82 -10.01 -31.52
C SER A 18 -1.92 -10.03 -29.99
N ALA A 19 -0.95 -10.63 -29.31
CA ALA A 19 -0.84 -10.53 -27.86
C ALA A 19 -0.81 -9.04 -27.47
N GLN A 20 -1.53 -8.69 -26.40
CA GLN A 20 -1.48 -7.34 -25.84
C GLN A 20 -0.06 -7.06 -25.38
N SER A 21 0.46 -5.87 -25.69
CA SER A 21 1.67 -5.37 -25.04
C SER A 21 1.31 -4.96 -23.62
N MET A 22 2.02 -5.49 -22.63
CA MET A 22 1.87 -5.03 -21.24
C MET A 22 2.19 -3.54 -21.14
N GLN A 23 1.53 -2.85 -20.22
CA GLN A 23 1.91 -1.51 -19.80
C GLN A 23 3.20 -1.55 -18.97
N PRO A 24 3.97 -0.45 -18.96
CA PRO A 24 5.09 -0.33 -18.05
C PRO A 24 4.59 -0.13 -16.60
N TRP A 25 4.76 -1.15 -15.77
CA TRP A 25 4.52 -1.09 -14.31
C TRP A 25 5.80 -0.64 -13.61
N LEU A 26 6.03 0.68 -13.60
CA LEU A 26 7.34 1.26 -13.22
C LEU A 26 7.46 1.58 -11.74
N THR A 27 6.33 1.66 -11.04
CA THR A 27 6.26 1.92 -9.61
C THR A 27 5.06 1.19 -9.02
N ARG A 28 4.98 1.15 -7.70
CA ARG A 28 3.87 0.52 -7.00
C ARG A 28 2.51 1.14 -7.38
N SER A 29 1.49 0.29 -7.50
CA SER A 29 0.12 0.71 -7.87
C SER A 29 0.08 1.42 -9.23
N LEU A 30 0.93 0.97 -10.16
CA LEU A 30 1.08 1.39 -11.55
C LEU A 30 1.62 2.81 -11.78
N ASP A 31 1.09 3.81 -11.07
CA ASP A 31 1.34 5.22 -11.32
C ASP A 31 1.75 6.02 -10.07
N ASN A 32 2.27 7.22 -10.30
CA ASN A 32 2.67 8.12 -9.22
C ASN A 32 1.47 8.64 -8.40
N ALA A 33 0.24 8.57 -8.91
CA ALA A 33 -0.95 8.95 -8.16
C ALA A 33 -1.40 7.84 -7.18
N ARG A 34 -0.78 6.66 -7.28
CA ARG A 34 -1.13 5.44 -6.53
C ARG A 34 -2.57 5.00 -6.78
N SER A 35 -3.06 5.14 -8.01
CA SER A 35 -4.45 4.78 -8.34
C SER A 35 -4.70 3.27 -8.21
N GLY A 36 -3.69 2.46 -8.55
CA GLY A 36 -3.83 1.01 -8.63
C GLY A 36 -4.73 0.55 -9.79
N TRP A 37 -4.93 1.37 -10.83
CA TRP A 37 -5.84 1.07 -11.94
C TRP A 37 -5.15 1.09 -13.31
N ASN A 38 -5.07 -0.07 -13.97
CA ASN A 38 -4.63 -0.20 -15.36
C ASN A 38 -5.80 -0.07 -16.35
N ASP A 39 -5.93 1.07 -17.02
CA ASP A 39 -7.00 1.32 -18.00
C ASP A 39 -6.67 0.83 -19.42
N LYS A 40 -5.64 -0.03 -19.59
CA LYS A 40 -5.18 -0.55 -20.88
C LYS A 40 -5.29 -2.07 -21.01
N GLU A 41 -5.97 -2.74 -20.08
CA GLU A 41 -6.13 -4.19 -20.10
C GLU A 41 -7.23 -4.62 -21.07
N THR A 42 -6.87 -5.43 -22.07
CA THR A 42 -7.76 -5.81 -23.18
C THR A 42 -8.10 -7.30 -23.19
N VAL A 43 -7.35 -8.14 -22.47
CA VAL A 43 -7.53 -9.59 -22.43
C VAL A 43 -8.41 -9.98 -21.24
N LEU A 44 -8.08 -9.57 -20.01
CA LEU A 44 -8.94 -9.77 -18.85
C LEU A 44 -10.12 -8.79 -18.89
N THR A 45 -11.27 -9.28 -19.33
CA THR A 45 -12.56 -8.57 -19.30
C THR A 45 -13.58 -9.37 -18.51
N GLN A 46 -14.71 -8.76 -18.12
CA GLN A 46 -15.75 -9.48 -17.36
C GLN A 46 -16.28 -10.70 -18.12
N ALA A 47 -16.48 -10.57 -19.44
CA ALA A 47 -16.93 -11.68 -20.28
C ALA A 47 -15.88 -12.80 -20.32
N ASN A 48 -14.61 -12.43 -20.47
CA ASN A 48 -13.49 -13.36 -20.55
C ASN A 48 -13.29 -14.11 -19.22
N VAL A 49 -13.34 -13.43 -18.08
CA VAL A 49 -13.28 -14.06 -16.75
C VAL A 49 -14.45 -15.03 -16.54
N LYS A 50 -15.68 -14.66 -16.92
CA LYS A 50 -16.87 -15.52 -16.74
C LYS A 50 -16.90 -16.73 -17.68
N GLN A 51 -16.49 -16.56 -18.93
CA GLN A 51 -16.63 -17.58 -19.97
C GLN A 51 -15.46 -18.56 -20.00
N LYS A 52 -14.24 -18.05 -19.82
CA LYS A 52 -13.01 -18.87 -19.91
C LYS A 52 -12.43 -19.20 -18.54
N GLY A 53 -12.81 -18.45 -17.51
CA GLY A 53 -12.13 -18.48 -16.22
C GLY A 53 -10.81 -17.71 -16.25
N VAL A 54 -10.14 -17.77 -15.11
CA VAL A 54 -8.69 -17.61 -15.01
C VAL A 54 -8.14 -18.95 -14.48
N SER A 55 -6.87 -19.23 -14.77
CA SER A 55 -6.19 -20.47 -14.39
C SER A 55 -4.75 -20.20 -13.93
N PHE A 56 -4.23 -21.09 -13.11
CA PHE A 56 -2.83 -21.03 -12.70
C PHE A 56 -1.90 -21.27 -13.89
N VAL A 57 -0.92 -20.39 -14.07
CA VAL A 57 0.13 -20.54 -15.09
C VAL A 57 1.37 -21.13 -14.45
N THR A 58 1.97 -20.42 -13.49
CA THR A 58 3.23 -20.83 -12.86
C THR A 58 3.46 -20.15 -11.51
N VAL A 59 4.46 -20.65 -10.76
CA VAL A 59 5.07 -19.93 -9.64
C VAL A 59 6.53 -19.64 -9.98
N VAL A 60 6.90 -18.37 -9.94
CA VAL A 60 8.29 -17.93 -10.02
C VAL A 60 8.93 -18.04 -8.64
N PRO A 61 9.92 -18.93 -8.40
CA PRO A 61 10.49 -19.13 -7.08
C PRO A 61 11.38 -17.95 -6.66
N LEU A 62 11.31 -17.51 -5.41
CA LEU A 62 12.21 -16.51 -4.84
C LEU A 62 13.24 -17.23 -3.98
N VAL A 63 14.52 -17.11 -4.34
CA VAL A 63 15.60 -17.88 -3.72
C VAL A 63 16.05 -17.20 -2.43
N GLY A 64 16.24 -18.00 -1.37
CA GLY A 64 16.92 -17.57 -0.14
C GLY A 64 16.03 -16.99 0.95
N ASP A 65 14.71 -16.98 0.77
CA ASP A 65 13.74 -16.52 1.78
C ASP A 65 12.45 -17.34 1.72
N ALA A 66 12.04 -17.91 2.86
CA ALA A 66 10.82 -18.72 2.96
C ALA A 66 9.52 -17.94 2.73
N ARG A 67 9.53 -16.62 2.92
CA ARG A 67 8.42 -15.68 2.69
C ARG A 67 8.53 -14.93 1.37
N GLY A 68 9.72 -14.84 0.79
CA GLY A 68 9.90 -14.26 -0.55
C GLY A 68 10.06 -12.74 -0.55
N MET A 69 9.01 -12.01 -0.93
CA MET A 69 9.07 -10.55 -1.12
C MET A 69 7.85 -9.81 -0.56
N GLU A 70 8.05 -8.58 -0.07
CA GLU A 70 7.00 -7.59 0.26
C GLU A 70 7.06 -6.37 -0.69
N ALA A 71 7.65 -6.55 -1.86
CA ALA A 71 7.75 -5.55 -2.91
C ALA A 71 6.85 -5.95 -4.09
N GLN A 72 6.12 -5.00 -4.67
CA GLN A 72 5.28 -5.31 -5.82
C GLN A 72 6.18 -5.62 -7.04
N PRO A 73 5.88 -6.65 -7.84
CA PRO A 73 6.56 -6.85 -9.12
C PRO A 73 6.47 -5.59 -10.00
N LEU A 74 7.58 -5.22 -10.63
CA LEU A 74 7.64 -4.12 -11.59
C LEU A 74 7.97 -4.66 -12.97
N ILE A 75 7.39 -4.09 -14.02
CA ILE A 75 7.50 -4.60 -15.39
C ILE A 75 7.97 -3.49 -16.33
N LEU A 76 9.04 -3.76 -17.08
CA LEU A 76 9.48 -2.93 -18.21
C LEU A 76 9.32 -3.73 -19.52
N PRO A 77 8.25 -3.47 -20.30
CA PRO A 77 7.95 -4.21 -21.51
C PRO A 77 8.92 -3.90 -22.65
N GLY A 78 9.09 -4.87 -23.55
CA GLY A 78 9.80 -4.71 -24.81
C GLY A 78 11.29 -4.38 -24.68
N LEU A 79 11.92 -4.76 -23.58
CA LEU A 79 13.33 -4.48 -23.32
C LEU A 79 14.22 -5.45 -24.10
N GLN A 80 15.28 -4.93 -24.71
CA GLN A 80 16.29 -5.77 -25.34
C GLN A 80 17.17 -6.43 -24.28
N THR A 81 17.21 -7.76 -24.25
CA THR A 81 18.07 -8.55 -23.35
C THR A 81 19.02 -9.44 -24.17
N ALA A 82 19.93 -10.14 -23.50
CA ALA A 82 20.76 -11.17 -24.13
C ALA A 82 19.94 -12.34 -24.73
N LEU A 83 18.70 -12.54 -24.27
CA LEU A 83 17.79 -13.58 -24.76
C LEU A 83 16.85 -13.08 -25.87
N GLY A 84 17.04 -11.84 -26.34
CA GLY A 84 16.14 -11.15 -27.25
C GLY A 84 15.24 -10.14 -26.53
N LYS A 85 14.25 -9.62 -27.25
CA LYS A 85 13.26 -8.68 -26.69
C LYS A 85 12.35 -9.43 -25.70
N ARG A 86 12.17 -8.88 -24.50
CA ARG A 86 11.40 -9.48 -23.40
C ARG A 86 10.61 -8.42 -22.65
N ASP A 87 9.48 -8.82 -22.07
CA ASP A 87 8.79 -8.01 -21.06
C ASP A 87 9.40 -8.38 -19.71
N VAL A 88 10.31 -7.55 -19.20
CA VAL A 88 11.12 -7.92 -18.03
C VAL A 88 10.39 -7.54 -16.76
N MET A 89 10.05 -8.55 -15.96
CA MET A 89 9.54 -8.41 -14.60
C MET A 89 10.67 -8.50 -13.58
N VAL A 90 10.79 -7.48 -12.72
CA VAL A 90 11.83 -7.37 -11.68
C VAL A 90 11.24 -7.74 -10.32
N LEU A 91 11.90 -8.69 -9.65
CA LEU A 91 11.45 -9.30 -8.40
C LEU A 91 12.53 -9.18 -7.31
N PRO A 92 12.55 -8.09 -6.53
CA PRO A 92 13.40 -7.98 -5.34
C PRO A 92 12.85 -8.82 -4.18
N SER A 93 13.68 -9.68 -3.59
CA SER A 93 13.29 -10.47 -2.41
C SER A 93 13.87 -9.90 -1.11
N MET A 94 13.23 -10.26 0.00
CA MET A 94 13.74 -9.98 1.34
C MET A 94 15.06 -10.72 1.63
N ALA A 95 15.46 -11.68 0.80
CA ALA A 95 16.79 -12.32 0.81
C ALA A 95 17.93 -11.44 0.28
N ASN A 96 17.66 -10.20 -0.15
CA ASN A 96 18.58 -9.36 -0.93
C ASN A 96 18.98 -9.99 -2.28
N VAL A 97 18.12 -10.85 -2.85
CA VAL A 97 18.28 -11.36 -4.21
C VAL A 97 17.26 -10.68 -5.11
N VAL A 98 17.72 -10.08 -6.21
CA VAL A 98 16.86 -9.50 -7.24
C VAL A 98 16.91 -10.38 -8.47
N ARG A 99 15.74 -10.75 -9.00
CA ARG A 99 15.60 -11.52 -10.23
C ARG A 99 14.96 -10.66 -11.32
N GLY A 100 15.42 -10.84 -12.56
CA GLY A 100 14.71 -10.44 -13.76
C GLY A 100 14.19 -11.68 -14.45
N VAL A 101 12.89 -11.73 -14.72
CA VAL A 101 12.22 -12.83 -15.41
C VAL A 101 11.37 -12.30 -16.56
N ASP A 102 10.99 -13.15 -17.49
CA ASP A 102 9.92 -12.80 -18.45
C ASP A 102 8.58 -12.72 -17.70
N ALA A 103 7.83 -11.66 -17.96
CA ALA A 103 6.58 -11.38 -17.26
C ALA A 103 5.48 -12.42 -17.51
N HIS A 104 5.47 -13.07 -18.69
CA HIS A 104 4.40 -13.97 -19.11
C HIS A 104 4.57 -15.40 -18.57
N ASP A 105 5.79 -15.93 -18.63
CA ASP A 105 6.05 -17.33 -18.26
C ASP A 105 6.96 -17.50 -17.04
N GLY A 106 7.49 -16.40 -16.50
CA GLY A 106 8.38 -16.41 -15.35
C GLY A 106 9.76 -17.00 -15.63
N SER A 107 10.13 -17.23 -16.89
CA SER A 107 11.44 -17.75 -17.28
C SER A 107 12.55 -16.79 -16.86
N GLY A 108 13.64 -17.36 -16.32
CA GLY A 108 14.74 -16.57 -15.79
C GLY A 108 15.53 -15.86 -16.89
N ILE A 109 15.78 -14.56 -16.70
CA ILE A 109 16.67 -13.76 -17.56
C ILE A 109 18.00 -13.51 -16.83
N TRP A 110 17.93 -13.02 -15.59
CA TRP A 110 19.10 -12.75 -14.75
C TRP A 110 18.76 -12.82 -13.26
N GLN A 111 19.80 -12.90 -12.42
CA GLN A 111 19.68 -12.86 -10.96
C GLN A 111 20.95 -12.27 -10.34
N VAL A 112 20.79 -11.41 -9.34
CA VAL A 112 21.90 -10.79 -8.60
C VAL A 112 21.64 -10.83 -7.10
N ALA A 113 22.69 -11.11 -6.32
CA ALA A 113 22.68 -10.98 -4.87
C ALA A 113 23.29 -9.62 -4.47
N LEU A 114 22.57 -8.86 -3.65
CA LEU A 114 22.93 -7.49 -3.26
C LEU A 114 23.68 -7.41 -1.92
N GLY A 115 23.86 -8.55 -1.24
CA GLY A 115 24.58 -8.67 0.02
C GLY A 115 23.80 -9.44 1.07
N THR A 116 24.40 -9.65 2.26
CA THR A 116 23.77 -10.42 3.33
C THR A 116 22.54 -9.70 3.89
N PRO A 117 21.33 -10.30 3.85
CA PRO A 117 20.13 -9.70 4.43
C PRO A 117 20.13 -9.76 5.97
N VAL A 118 19.37 -8.85 6.57
CA VAL A 118 19.04 -8.92 7.99
C VAL A 118 18.17 -10.14 8.27
N GLN A 119 18.46 -10.86 9.34
CA GLN A 119 17.70 -12.02 9.78
C GLN A 119 16.44 -11.58 10.54
N GLY A 120 15.32 -12.26 10.28
CA GLY A 120 14.10 -12.11 11.06
C GLY A 120 14.34 -12.43 12.53
N SER A 121 13.84 -11.57 13.41
CA SER A 121 13.91 -11.79 14.85
C SER A 121 12.86 -10.96 15.58
N GLY A 122 12.57 -11.37 16.82
CA GLY A 122 11.64 -10.70 17.71
C GLY A 122 12.05 -9.26 18.03
N ALA A 123 13.27 -8.84 17.72
CA ALA A 123 13.75 -7.48 17.93
C ALA A 123 13.25 -6.48 16.87
N ILE A 124 12.82 -6.96 15.69
CA ILE A 124 12.37 -6.14 14.55
C ILE A 124 11.00 -6.56 14.03
N ASP A 125 10.54 -7.77 14.38
CA ASP A 125 9.26 -8.35 14.01
C ASP A 125 8.65 -9.05 15.22
N PHE A 126 7.65 -8.44 15.86
CA PHE A 126 7.08 -8.99 17.10
C PHE A 126 6.53 -10.40 16.92
N HIS A 127 5.98 -10.70 15.74
CA HIS A 127 5.34 -11.98 15.43
C HIS A 127 6.26 -12.98 14.73
N ASN A 128 7.53 -12.62 14.45
CA ASN A 128 8.51 -13.48 13.77
C ASN A 128 7.96 -14.13 12.48
N ILE A 129 7.23 -13.35 11.68
CA ILE A 129 6.63 -13.84 10.44
C ILE A 129 7.65 -13.91 9.32
N ASN A 130 8.47 -12.86 9.21
CA ASN A 130 9.42 -12.70 8.12
C ASN A 130 10.73 -13.41 8.45
N ASP A 131 11.20 -14.22 7.50
CA ASP A 131 12.49 -14.93 7.57
C ASP A 131 13.67 -13.96 7.41
N LYS A 132 13.58 -13.03 6.43
CA LYS A 132 14.59 -12.00 6.20
C LYS A 132 13.95 -10.61 6.05
N TRP A 133 14.79 -9.58 6.13
CA TRP A 133 14.39 -8.16 6.15
C TRP A 133 15.21 -7.30 5.18
N GLY A 134 15.65 -7.87 4.07
CA GLY A 134 16.50 -7.25 3.06
C GLY A 134 15.81 -6.16 2.21
N CYS A 135 15.55 -6.46 0.94
CA CYS A 135 14.79 -5.57 0.05
C CYS A 135 13.29 -5.69 0.37
N LEU A 136 12.77 -4.75 1.16
CA LEU A 136 11.40 -4.80 1.67
C LEU A 136 10.42 -3.95 0.85
N SER A 137 10.85 -2.77 0.41
CA SER A 137 10.02 -1.81 -0.33
C SER A 137 9.97 -2.12 -1.80
N THR A 138 8.87 -1.74 -2.47
CA THR A 138 8.86 -1.68 -3.94
C THR A 138 9.79 -0.54 -4.37
N GLY A 139 10.72 -0.85 -5.27
CA GLY A 139 11.58 0.15 -5.90
C GLY A 139 10.87 0.96 -6.97
N VAL A 140 11.64 1.54 -7.88
CA VAL A 140 11.13 2.27 -9.05
C VAL A 140 12.03 2.06 -10.26
N ILE A 141 11.43 1.96 -11.44
CA ILE A 141 12.14 1.88 -12.73
C ILE A 141 12.09 3.24 -13.40
N ASP A 142 13.25 3.76 -13.83
CA ASP A 142 13.33 4.84 -14.81
C ASP A 142 13.32 4.24 -16.22
N PRO A 143 12.22 4.40 -16.99
CA PRO A 143 12.09 3.77 -18.30
C PRO A 143 13.04 4.38 -19.35
N ASP A 144 13.43 5.64 -19.22
CA ASP A 144 14.29 6.29 -20.23
C ASP A 144 15.73 5.76 -20.17
N THR A 145 16.17 5.32 -18.98
CA THR A 145 17.51 4.76 -18.77
C THR A 145 17.49 3.24 -18.59
N ALA A 146 16.31 2.62 -18.55
CA ALA A 146 16.09 1.22 -18.18
C ALA A 146 16.82 0.83 -16.88
N ARG A 147 16.79 1.72 -15.88
CA ARG A 147 17.43 1.52 -14.57
C ARG A 147 16.40 1.28 -13.49
N TYR A 148 16.71 0.33 -12.63
CA TYR A 148 15.92 0.00 -11.45
C TYR A 148 16.63 0.48 -10.18
N TYR A 149 15.90 1.22 -9.36
CA TYR A 149 16.37 1.80 -8.09
C TYR A 149 15.69 1.07 -6.94
N GLN A 150 16.49 0.43 -6.08
CA GLN A 150 15.97 -0.39 -4.99
C GLN A 150 16.74 -0.14 -3.70
N VAL A 151 16.01 0.06 -2.61
CA VAL A 151 16.57 0.14 -1.26
C VAL A 151 16.55 -1.23 -0.60
N CYS A 152 17.68 -1.64 -0.04
CA CYS A 152 17.77 -2.90 0.71
C CYS A 152 18.53 -2.70 2.02
N TRP A 153 18.13 -3.45 3.05
CA TRP A 153 18.85 -3.51 4.33
C TRP A 153 19.91 -4.62 4.28
N VAL A 154 21.19 -4.23 4.35
CA VAL A 154 22.34 -5.13 4.17
C VAL A 154 23.17 -5.17 5.44
N SER A 155 23.62 -6.36 5.85
CA SER A 155 24.58 -6.59 6.94
C SER A 155 26.01 -6.69 6.36
N PRO A 156 26.82 -5.62 6.37
CA PRO A 156 28.10 -5.62 5.68
C PRO A 156 29.15 -6.55 6.31
N ASP A 157 28.97 -6.88 7.58
CA ASP A 157 29.78 -7.81 8.36
C ASP A 157 29.35 -9.28 8.19
N ASN A 158 28.31 -9.55 7.39
CA ASN A 158 27.69 -10.86 7.16
C ASN A 158 27.09 -11.52 8.41
N SER A 159 26.87 -10.80 9.51
CA SER A 159 26.24 -11.36 10.71
C SER A 159 24.72 -11.53 10.55
N GLY A 160 24.09 -10.69 9.72
CA GLY A 160 22.65 -10.57 9.62
C GLY A 160 22.01 -9.83 10.81
N ASP A 161 22.81 -9.21 11.69
CA ASP A 161 22.34 -8.46 12.84
C ASP A 161 21.83 -7.05 12.41
N PRO A 162 20.59 -6.67 12.74
CA PRO A 162 20.07 -5.34 12.44
C PRO A 162 20.90 -4.18 13.04
N LYS A 163 21.73 -4.42 14.06
CA LYS A 163 22.59 -3.38 14.68
C LYS A 163 23.74 -2.94 13.77
N THR A 164 24.33 -3.86 13.00
CA THR A 164 25.46 -3.57 12.11
C THR A 164 25.00 -3.31 10.68
N ALA A 165 23.77 -3.68 10.37
CA ALA A 165 23.17 -3.47 9.06
C ALA A 165 22.95 -1.99 8.71
N ARG A 166 22.95 -1.69 7.41
CA ARG A 166 22.77 -0.35 6.82
C ARG A 166 21.86 -0.42 5.61
N TYR A 167 21.15 0.67 5.34
CA TYR A 167 20.35 0.80 4.14
C TYR A 167 21.19 1.33 2.99
N PHE A 168 21.10 0.68 1.84
CA PHE A 168 21.78 1.09 0.61
C PHE A 168 20.76 1.23 -0.52
N MET A 169 20.98 2.24 -1.37
CA MET A 169 20.38 2.33 -2.69
C MET A 169 21.22 1.54 -3.68
N PHE A 170 20.58 0.58 -4.36
CA PHE A 170 21.13 -0.15 -5.48
C PHE A 170 20.55 0.38 -6.79
N VAL A 171 21.41 0.52 -7.80
CA VAL A 171 21.02 0.94 -9.16
C VAL A 171 21.41 -0.16 -10.13
N LEU A 172 20.43 -0.82 -10.71
CA LEU A 172 20.63 -1.99 -11.58
C LEU A 172 20.13 -1.68 -13.00
N ASN A 173 20.80 -2.21 -14.02
CA ASN A 173 20.25 -2.27 -15.37
C ASN A 173 19.13 -3.31 -15.42
N VAL A 174 17.94 -2.95 -15.90
CA VAL A 174 16.79 -3.87 -15.95
C VAL A 174 17.03 -5.02 -16.93
N ALA A 175 17.86 -4.81 -17.96
CA ALA A 175 18.09 -5.80 -19.02
C ALA A 175 18.90 -7.02 -18.57
N ASP A 176 19.81 -6.85 -17.60
CA ASP A 176 20.77 -7.89 -17.21
C ASP A 176 21.10 -7.95 -15.70
N GLY A 177 20.52 -7.06 -14.88
CA GLY A 177 20.76 -6.99 -13.44
C GLY A 177 22.14 -6.45 -13.05
N SER A 178 22.96 -6.00 -14.01
CA SER A 178 24.28 -5.43 -13.73
C SER A 178 24.18 -4.14 -12.93
N GLN A 179 25.07 -3.98 -11.96
CA GLN A 179 25.11 -2.81 -11.10
C GLN A 179 25.73 -1.61 -11.82
N VAL A 180 25.00 -0.49 -11.86
CA VAL A 180 25.40 0.74 -12.58
C VAL A 180 26.43 1.55 -11.79
N VAL A 181 26.30 1.58 -10.47
CA VAL A 181 27.23 2.24 -9.53
C VAL A 181 27.35 1.41 -8.26
N PRO A 182 28.48 1.48 -7.52
CA PRO A 182 28.60 0.84 -6.21
C PRO A 182 27.42 1.19 -5.28
N PRO A 183 27.05 0.31 -4.32
CA PRO A 183 25.89 0.55 -3.45
C PRO A 183 26.03 1.89 -2.72
N VAL A 184 25.01 2.74 -2.82
CA VAL A 184 25.06 4.08 -2.24
C VAL A 184 24.46 4.03 -0.85
N LEU A 185 25.27 4.32 0.17
CA LEU A 185 24.81 4.37 1.55
C LEU A 185 23.72 5.45 1.72
N ILE A 186 22.61 5.09 2.32
CA ILE A 186 21.57 6.03 2.75
C ILE A 186 21.91 6.44 4.17
N ASP A 187 22.53 7.61 4.29
CA ASP A 187 22.96 8.20 5.56
C ASP A 187 22.82 9.72 5.50
N GLY A 188 22.75 10.36 6.66
CA GLY A 188 22.48 11.77 6.83
C GLY A 188 21.59 12.04 8.05
N LEU A 189 21.66 13.26 8.58
CA LEU A 189 20.98 13.63 9.83
C LEU A 189 21.33 12.64 10.97
N ASP A 190 20.37 12.31 11.82
CA ASP A 190 20.43 11.28 12.86
C ASP A 190 19.86 9.92 12.38
N PHE A 191 19.91 9.64 11.07
CA PHE A 191 19.37 8.42 10.48
C PHE A 191 20.06 7.17 11.05
N ASN A 192 19.33 6.41 11.86
CA ASN A 192 19.78 5.13 12.39
C ASN A 192 19.05 3.97 11.71
N ALA A 193 19.79 3.21 10.89
CA ALA A 193 19.28 2.08 10.13
C ALA A 193 18.58 1.02 11.01
N LYS A 194 19.12 0.72 12.20
CA LYS A 194 18.51 -0.24 13.13
C LYS A 194 17.07 0.12 13.47
N MET A 195 16.77 1.41 13.57
CA MET A 195 15.47 1.91 13.98
C MET A 195 14.54 2.17 12.79
N ARG A 196 15.00 2.05 11.54
CA ARG A 196 14.21 2.38 10.34
C ARG A 196 13.65 1.13 9.66
N LYS A 197 12.48 1.31 9.07
CA LYS A 197 11.78 0.29 8.28
C LYS A 197 11.44 0.85 6.90
N ALA A 198 12.25 0.52 5.90
CA ALA A 198 12.08 0.97 4.52
C ALA A 198 11.08 0.09 3.75
N ARG A 199 9.80 0.13 4.18
CA ARG A 199 8.69 -0.58 3.52
C ARG A 199 7.94 0.30 2.51
N SER A 200 7.79 1.59 2.81
CA SER A 200 7.15 2.54 1.90
C SER A 200 7.90 2.58 0.57
N SER A 201 7.15 2.45 -0.53
CA SER A 201 7.71 2.28 -1.87
C SER A 201 8.33 3.57 -2.41
N ALA A 202 9.28 3.40 -3.32
CA ALA A 202 9.91 4.50 -4.03
C ALA A 202 8.98 5.13 -5.08
N VAL A 203 9.23 6.38 -5.42
CA VAL A 203 8.58 7.11 -6.51
C VAL A 203 9.62 7.88 -7.31
N LEU A 204 9.46 7.96 -8.63
CA LEU A 204 10.33 8.77 -9.49
C LEU A 204 9.59 10.06 -9.83
N VAL A 205 10.17 11.20 -9.44
CA VAL A 205 9.66 12.54 -9.76
C VAL A 205 10.65 13.26 -10.67
N LYS A 206 10.18 14.31 -11.35
CA LYS A 206 11.01 15.13 -12.25
C LYS A 206 10.81 16.65 -12.06
N PRO A 207 10.95 17.19 -10.83
CA PRO A 207 10.80 18.64 -10.61
C PRO A 207 11.88 19.40 -11.38
N ASN A 208 11.47 20.45 -12.08
CA ASN A 208 12.35 21.28 -12.92
C ASN A 208 13.23 20.48 -13.91
N GLY A 209 12.73 19.34 -14.38
CA GLY A 209 13.46 18.48 -15.32
C GLY A 209 14.48 17.53 -14.68
N VAL A 210 14.74 17.63 -13.37
CA VAL A 210 15.70 16.79 -12.64
C VAL A 210 15.00 15.54 -12.13
N LYS A 211 15.34 14.37 -12.68
CA LYS A 211 14.80 13.10 -12.21
C LYS A 211 15.37 12.74 -10.84
N THR A 212 14.50 12.38 -9.91
CA THR A 212 14.86 12.09 -8.53
C THR A 212 13.97 10.98 -7.99
N VAL A 213 14.58 9.99 -7.35
CA VAL A 213 13.85 8.98 -6.60
C VAL A 213 13.59 9.51 -5.20
N LEU A 214 12.32 9.60 -4.82
CA LEU A 214 11.91 9.87 -3.44
C LEU A 214 11.47 8.57 -2.78
N GLN A 215 11.87 8.38 -1.53
CA GLN A 215 11.39 7.27 -0.72
C GLN A 215 11.37 7.66 0.75
N CYS A 216 10.40 7.11 1.47
CA CYS A 216 10.25 7.33 2.89
C CYS A 216 10.34 6.03 3.71
N THR A 217 10.46 6.17 5.01
CA THR A 217 10.61 5.05 5.95
C THR A 217 9.73 5.27 7.18
N GLY A 218 9.24 4.16 7.73
CA GLY A 218 8.75 4.12 9.10
C GLY A 218 9.87 3.73 10.07
N SER A 219 9.50 3.35 11.27
CA SER A 219 10.42 2.75 12.25
C SER A 219 10.14 1.27 12.48
N VAL A 220 11.13 0.51 12.98
CA VAL A 220 10.93 -0.88 13.45
C VAL A 220 10.35 -0.96 14.87
N GLN A 221 10.25 0.20 15.54
CA GLN A 221 9.63 0.39 16.85
C GLN A 221 8.80 1.65 16.71
N GLU A 222 7.48 1.56 16.76
CA GLU A 222 6.60 2.64 16.28
C GLU A 222 6.62 3.88 17.18
N THR A 223 6.63 3.71 18.51
CA THR A 223 6.48 4.80 19.49
C THR A 223 7.69 4.99 20.41
N ALA A 224 8.74 4.16 20.28
CA ALA A 224 9.92 4.20 21.14
C ALA A 224 10.72 5.50 20.96
N ASN A 225 11.50 5.87 21.98
CA ASN A 225 12.43 7.00 21.87
C ASN A 225 13.45 6.78 20.74
N GLY A 226 13.61 7.76 19.86
CA GLY A 226 14.47 7.70 18.67
C GLY A 226 13.74 7.22 17.42
N SER A 227 12.47 6.80 17.52
CA SER A 227 11.63 6.42 16.39
C SER A 227 11.19 7.66 15.62
N SER A 228 11.36 7.65 14.30
CA SER A 228 11.07 8.78 13.42
C SER A 228 10.83 8.28 12.00
N GLY A 229 9.89 8.87 11.27
CA GLY A 229 9.86 8.71 9.83
C GLY A 229 10.96 9.54 9.17
N TYR A 230 11.49 9.06 8.06
CA TYR A 230 12.40 9.83 7.22
C TYR A 230 11.98 9.74 5.77
N CYS A 231 12.23 10.79 5.02
CA CYS A 231 12.20 10.79 3.56
C CYS A 231 13.54 11.26 3.03
N PHE A 232 13.99 10.67 1.93
CA PHE A 232 15.22 11.07 1.26
C PHE A 232 14.99 11.21 -0.25
N ALA A 233 15.84 12.01 -0.88
CA ALA A 233 15.85 12.28 -2.31
C ALA A 233 17.16 11.80 -2.92
N PHE A 234 17.08 10.90 -3.90
CA PHE A 234 18.21 10.35 -4.63
C PHE A 234 18.20 10.87 -6.07
N ASP A 235 19.20 11.68 -6.42
CA ASP A 235 19.36 12.23 -7.76
C ASP A 235 19.90 11.14 -8.70
N VAL A 236 19.15 10.83 -9.76
CA VAL A 236 19.46 9.71 -10.65
C VAL A 236 20.62 9.97 -11.61
N SER A 237 20.97 11.24 -11.81
CA SER A 237 22.06 11.64 -12.71
C SER A 237 23.41 11.54 -12.02
N THR A 238 23.46 11.97 -10.76
CA THR A 238 24.67 11.97 -9.94
C THR A 238 24.82 10.71 -9.10
N ASN A 239 23.75 9.92 -8.96
CA ASN A 239 23.65 8.75 -8.09
C ASN A 239 23.99 9.07 -6.62
N LYS A 240 23.40 10.13 -6.09
CA LYS A 240 23.63 10.59 -4.72
C LYS A 240 22.33 10.90 -3.99
N VAL A 241 22.32 10.65 -2.68
CA VAL A 241 21.33 11.26 -1.79
C VAL A 241 21.63 12.76 -1.71
N THR A 242 20.68 13.59 -2.11
CA THR A 242 20.85 15.05 -2.20
C THR A 242 20.09 15.82 -1.12
N ALA A 243 19.03 15.23 -0.58
CA ALA A 243 18.28 15.81 0.53
C ALA A 243 17.68 14.70 1.40
N MET A 244 17.48 14.99 2.68
CA MET A 244 16.77 14.14 3.62
C MET A 244 15.99 15.01 4.60
N MET A 245 14.84 14.52 5.06
CA MET A 245 14.05 15.13 6.14
C MET A 245 13.55 14.06 7.10
N ALA A 246 13.49 14.39 8.39
CA ALA A 246 12.76 13.62 9.38
C ALA A 246 11.32 14.15 9.50
N THR A 247 10.36 13.28 9.80
CA THR A 247 8.95 13.65 10.04
C THR A 247 8.67 13.99 11.51
N THR A 248 9.59 13.69 12.40
CA THR A 248 9.54 14.07 13.81
C THR A 248 10.94 14.12 14.42
N GLN A 249 11.04 14.65 15.63
CA GLN A 249 12.28 14.74 16.41
C GLN A 249 12.56 13.47 17.25
N GLY A 250 12.09 12.29 16.80
CA GLY A 250 12.39 11.01 17.45
C GLY A 250 11.31 10.47 18.40
N LYS A 251 10.03 10.67 18.07
CA LYS A 251 8.90 9.94 18.66
C LYS A 251 7.75 9.73 17.65
N GLY A 252 7.85 8.71 16.78
CA GLY A 252 6.79 8.27 15.86
C GLY A 252 6.85 8.87 14.45
N ALA A 253 5.72 9.35 13.94
CA ALA A 253 5.52 9.92 12.61
C ALA A 253 6.05 9.05 11.46
N GLY A 254 6.00 7.73 11.61
CA GLY A 254 6.50 6.79 10.63
C GLY A 254 5.65 6.80 9.36
N ILE A 255 6.28 6.67 8.19
CA ILE A 255 5.57 6.52 6.92
C ILE A 255 5.56 5.04 6.57
N TRP A 256 4.49 4.36 6.99
CA TRP A 256 4.28 2.93 6.80
C TRP A 256 3.41 2.64 5.57
N MET A 257 2.19 3.21 5.55
CA MET A 257 1.25 3.26 4.40
C MET A 257 1.02 1.91 3.70
N ALA A 258 1.09 0.80 4.44
CA ALA A 258 0.96 -0.57 3.93
C ALA A 258 1.85 -0.85 2.70
N GLY A 259 3.02 -0.19 2.64
CA GLY A 259 3.94 -0.27 1.52
C GLY A 259 3.61 0.61 0.31
N SER A 260 2.50 1.37 0.28
CA SER A 260 2.04 2.19 -0.87
C SER A 260 3.10 3.12 -1.46
N GLY A 261 3.91 3.76 -0.62
CA GLY A 261 4.77 4.85 -1.07
C GLY A 261 4.05 6.19 -1.09
N LEU A 262 4.77 7.22 -1.53
CA LEU A 262 4.20 8.55 -1.76
C LEU A 262 3.33 8.56 -3.01
N ALA A 263 2.19 9.26 -2.98
CA ALA A 263 1.50 9.68 -4.20
C ALA A 263 1.99 11.06 -4.62
N CYS A 264 2.05 11.42 -5.90
CA CYS A 264 2.54 12.72 -6.36
C CYS A 264 1.62 13.35 -7.41
N ASP A 265 1.52 14.68 -7.39
CA ASP A 265 0.80 15.49 -8.35
C ASP A 265 1.65 15.79 -9.61
N ASP A 266 1.03 16.46 -10.59
CA ASP A 266 1.74 16.88 -11.81
C ASP A 266 2.82 17.95 -11.54
N ASP A 267 2.65 18.73 -10.47
CA ASP A 267 3.62 19.72 -9.99
C ASP A 267 4.83 19.08 -9.30
N GLN A 268 4.85 17.74 -9.21
CA GLN A 268 5.91 16.93 -8.61
C GLN A 268 6.02 17.09 -7.08
N ASP A 269 4.97 17.61 -6.45
CA ASP A 269 4.82 17.49 -5.01
C ASP A 269 4.21 16.15 -4.66
N CYS A 270 4.59 15.61 -3.50
CA CYS A 270 4.23 14.28 -3.08
C CYS A 270 3.53 14.26 -1.73
N TYR A 271 2.57 13.38 -1.56
CA TYR A 271 1.71 13.26 -0.40
C TYR A 271 2.03 11.99 0.36
N ALA A 272 2.09 12.11 1.68
CA ALA A 272 2.26 10.99 2.59
C ALA A 272 1.24 11.05 3.71
N MET A 273 0.99 9.89 4.33
CA MET A 273 0.40 9.80 5.66
C MET A 273 1.43 9.29 6.64
N THR A 274 1.47 9.92 7.80
CA THR A 274 2.30 9.52 8.94
C THR A 274 1.39 8.91 10.01
N GLY A 275 1.92 7.90 10.69
CA GLY A 275 1.27 7.28 11.86
C GLY A 275 2.12 7.45 13.10
N ASN A 276 1.49 7.31 14.25
CA ASN A 276 2.04 7.43 15.59
C ASN A 276 2.70 8.80 15.89
N GLY A 277 2.82 9.13 17.17
CA GLY A 277 3.61 10.25 17.64
C GLY A 277 2.86 11.57 17.77
N GLY A 278 3.63 12.62 18.06
CA GLY A 278 3.10 13.93 18.36
C GLY A 278 2.99 14.86 17.15
N PHE A 279 2.16 15.89 17.28
CA PHE A 279 1.95 16.91 16.26
C PHE A 279 2.15 18.32 16.82
N ASN A 280 2.86 19.17 16.09
CA ASN A 280 2.98 20.61 16.42
C ASN A 280 2.77 21.55 15.21
N GLY A 281 2.54 21.02 14.00
CA GLY A 281 2.35 21.81 12.78
C GLY A 281 3.62 22.49 12.22
N VAL A 282 4.81 22.15 12.73
CA VAL A 282 6.09 22.77 12.34
C VAL A 282 7.19 21.75 12.05
N SER A 283 7.40 20.80 12.97
CA SER A 283 8.54 19.85 12.93
C SER A 283 8.16 18.45 13.40
N GLN A 284 6.97 18.31 13.99
CA GLN A 284 6.41 17.05 14.43
C GLN A 284 5.11 16.81 13.67
N TRP A 285 5.14 15.78 12.84
CA TRP A 285 4.10 15.44 11.88
C TRP A 285 3.50 14.08 12.21
N GLY A 286 3.30 13.72 13.48
CA GLY A 286 2.58 12.50 13.84
C GLY A 286 1.11 12.59 13.41
N GLU A 287 0.52 11.47 13.00
CA GLU A 287 -0.91 11.38 12.70
C GLU A 287 -1.40 12.44 11.71
N SER A 288 -0.68 12.54 10.58
CA SER A 288 -0.85 13.65 9.64
C SER A 288 -0.90 13.18 8.19
N PHE A 289 -1.68 13.88 7.38
CA PHE A 289 -1.41 13.99 5.95
C PHE A 289 -0.40 15.12 5.74
N ILE A 290 0.64 14.88 4.95
CA ILE A 290 1.68 15.88 4.62
C ILE A 290 1.90 15.97 3.12
N LYS A 291 2.09 17.20 2.61
CA LYS A 291 2.58 17.50 1.26
C LYS A 291 4.06 17.82 1.33
N ILE A 292 4.87 17.05 0.61
CA ILE A 292 6.32 17.09 0.58
C ILE A 292 6.76 17.62 -0.78
N ARG A 293 7.60 18.65 -0.76
CA ARG A 293 8.22 19.23 -1.95
C ARG A 293 9.71 18.92 -1.98
N TYR A 294 10.19 18.34 -3.06
CA TYR A 294 11.61 18.28 -3.39
C TYR A 294 11.98 19.46 -4.29
N THR A 295 13.02 20.20 -3.91
CA THR A 295 13.63 21.23 -4.75
C THR A 295 15.04 20.77 -5.13
N PRO A 296 15.32 20.50 -6.43
CA PRO A 296 16.66 20.16 -6.90
C PRO A 296 17.68 21.27 -6.60
N PRO A 297 18.99 20.96 -6.62
CA PRO A 297 20.01 21.99 -6.42
C PRO A 297 19.99 23.01 -7.58
N ALA A 298 20.22 24.28 -7.25
CA ALA A 298 20.24 25.38 -8.22
C ALA A 298 21.42 26.32 -7.93
N GLY A 299 22.42 26.33 -8.81
CA GLY A 299 23.64 27.09 -8.60
C GLY A 299 24.35 26.67 -7.30
N ALA A 300 24.54 27.60 -6.38
CA ALA A 300 25.13 27.33 -5.06
C ALA A 300 24.11 26.84 -4.00
N THR A 301 22.80 26.86 -4.31
CA THR A 301 21.75 26.42 -3.39
C THR A 301 21.65 24.89 -3.43
N ALA A 302 21.89 24.25 -2.28
CA ALA A 302 21.72 22.82 -2.12
C ALA A 302 20.27 22.38 -2.33
N ALA A 303 20.09 21.11 -2.70
CA ALA A 303 18.76 20.51 -2.79
C ALA A 303 18.06 20.52 -1.42
N SER A 304 16.73 20.51 -1.42
CA SER A 304 15.95 20.44 -0.18
C SER A 304 14.70 19.59 -0.32
N LEU A 305 14.27 19.02 0.81
CA LEU A 305 13.03 18.24 0.94
C LEU A 305 12.27 18.81 2.15
N LYS A 306 11.02 19.26 1.95
CA LYS A 306 10.26 20.00 2.98
C LYS A 306 8.79 19.63 2.97
N VAL A 307 8.16 19.64 4.14
CA VAL A 307 6.69 19.72 4.25
C VAL A 307 6.26 21.14 3.87
N VAL A 308 5.34 21.26 2.92
CA VAL A 308 4.83 22.54 2.41
C VAL A 308 3.33 22.76 2.69
N ASP A 309 2.61 21.69 3.01
CA ASP A 309 1.22 21.72 3.48
C ASP A 309 0.91 20.45 4.29
N HIS A 310 -0.13 20.48 5.12
CA HIS A 310 -0.45 19.37 6.02
C HIS A 310 -1.87 19.47 6.61
N TRP A 311 -2.34 18.36 7.17
CA TRP A 311 -3.54 18.28 7.99
C TRP A 311 -3.45 17.13 8.98
N SER A 312 -4.00 17.31 10.17
CA SER A 312 -4.01 16.27 11.21
C SER A 312 -5.37 16.26 11.91
N PRO A 313 -6.03 15.09 12.06
CA PRO A 313 -7.31 15.01 12.74
C PRO A 313 -7.19 15.14 14.27
N TRP A 314 -6.09 14.61 14.83
CA TRP A 314 -5.85 14.48 16.27
C TRP A 314 -4.36 14.24 16.54
N THR A 315 -3.98 14.13 17.82
CA THR A 315 -2.66 13.63 18.24
C THR A 315 -2.81 12.38 19.10
N ASP A 316 -1.80 11.51 19.12
CA ASP A 316 -1.80 10.34 20.01
C ASP A 316 -1.93 10.72 21.48
N GLN A 317 -1.32 11.84 21.90
CA GLN A 317 -1.45 12.33 23.27
C GLN A 317 -2.92 12.56 23.62
N ALA A 318 -3.68 13.18 22.70
CA ALA A 318 -5.10 13.43 22.86
C ALA A 318 -5.90 12.12 22.95
N ARG A 319 -5.65 11.17 22.04
CA ARG A 319 -6.31 9.86 22.04
C ARG A 319 -5.97 9.00 23.25
N ALA A 320 -4.78 9.17 23.83
CA ALA A 320 -4.40 8.54 25.09
C ALA A 320 -5.08 9.16 26.33
N GLY A 321 -5.66 10.36 26.19
CA GLY A 321 -6.35 11.10 27.25
C GLY A 321 -5.50 12.19 27.91
N ALA A 322 -4.36 12.55 27.34
CA ALA A 322 -3.61 13.74 27.73
C ALA A 322 -4.18 15.00 27.06
N ALA A 323 -3.87 16.18 27.59
CA ALA A 323 -4.25 17.44 26.95
C ALA A 323 -3.56 17.58 25.57
N ASN A 324 -4.21 18.34 24.67
CA ASN A 324 -3.65 18.76 23.37
C ASN A 324 -2.48 19.74 23.59
N ALA A 325 -1.36 19.24 24.09
CA ALA A 325 -0.13 20.01 24.22
C ALA A 325 0.83 19.61 23.08
N ALA A 326 1.51 20.60 22.50
CA ALA A 326 2.63 20.33 21.63
C ALA A 326 3.65 19.45 22.39
N PRO A 327 4.14 18.35 21.80
CA PRO A 327 5.14 17.53 22.46
C PRO A 327 6.39 18.36 22.69
N ALA A 328 7.04 18.21 23.84
CA ALA A 328 8.30 18.89 24.12
C ALA A 328 9.31 18.62 22.99
N GLU A 329 9.91 19.68 22.45
CA GLU A 329 10.95 19.55 21.43
C GLU A 329 12.14 18.80 22.01
N LYS A 330 12.65 17.81 21.28
CA LYS A 330 13.92 17.17 21.65
C LYS A 330 15.06 17.99 21.08
N LEU A 331 16.06 18.29 21.92
CA LEU A 331 17.35 18.76 21.45
C LEU A 331 17.95 17.69 20.52
N ALA A 332 18.35 18.10 19.32
CA ALA A 332 19.00 17.22 18.35
C ALA A 332 20.21 16.52 18.99
N GLY A 333 20.31 15.19 18.83
CA GLY A 333 21.50 14.42 19.24
C GLY A 333 21.43 13.68 20.58
N MET A 334 20.32 13.70 21.32
CA MET A 334 20.18 12.89 22.55
C MET A 334 19.31 11.64 22.35
N SER A 335 19.95 10.50 22.09
CA SER A 335 19.33 9.18 22.28
C SER A 335 19.51 8.77 23.74
N MET A 336 18.43 8.70 24.53
CA MET A 336 18.46 8.01 25.83
C MET A 336 17.59 6.75 25.77
N ALA A 337 18.11 5.69 26.35
CA ALA A 337 17.44 4.41 26.59
C ALA A 337 16.86 4.40 28.01
N SER A 338 15.59 4.02 28.15
CA SER A 338 15.05 3.24 29.28
C SER A 338 13.52 3.22 29.25
N GLU A 339 12.92 2.56 28.26
CA GLU A 339 11.58 1.97 28.41
C GLU A 339 11.57 0.66 27.62
N GLU A 340 10.71 -0.27 28.02
CA GLU A 340 10.56 -1.57 27.39
C GLU A 340 10.13 -1.37 25.92
N VAL A 341 11.05 -1.71 25.03
CA VAL A 341 10.93 -1.53 23.57
C VAL A 341 9.96 -2.56 23.02
N LYS A 342 8.93 -2.12 22.30
CA LYS A 342 8.04 -3.01 21.53
C LYS A 342 8.39 -2.99 20.04
N PRO A 343 8.65 -4.15 19.41
CA PRO A 343 8.83 -4.29 17.97
C PRO A 343 7.52 -4.03 17.21
N VAL A 344 7.62 -3.63 15.94
CA VAL A 344 6.47 -3.47 15.01
C VAL A 344 5.66 -4.76 14.92
N GLY A 345 4.35 -4.58 14.75
CA GLY A 345 3.39 -5.67 14.61
C GLY A 345 2.82 -6.12 15.95
N GLY A 346 3.34 -5.64 17.09
CA GLY A 346 2.89 -6.07 18.41
C GLY A 346 1.44 -5.79 18.76
N GLY A 347 0.76 -4.92 17.98
CA GLY A 347 -0.63 -4.54 18.18
C GLY A 347 -0.92 -4.06 19.61
N MET A 348 -2.17 -3.69 19.84
CA MET A 348 -2.67 -3.52 21.20
C MET A 348 -3.08 -4.88 21.77
N SER A 349 -2.65 -5.21 22.99
CA SER A 349 -3.47 -6.11 23.80
C SER A 349 -4.75 -5.33 24.16
N MET A 350 -5.88 -5.68 23.54
CA MET A 350 -7.17 -5.06 23.86
C MET A 350 -7.96 -6.00 24.75
N PRO A 351 -7.78 -5.94 26.09
CA PRO A 351 -8.64 -6.69 26.97
C PRO A 351 -10.08 -6.17 26.80
N LEU A 352 -10.97 -7.04 26.32
CA LEU A 352 -12.40 -6.73 26.24
C LEU A 352 -13.09 -6.83 27.61
N ALA A 353 -12.37 -7.28 28.64
CA ALA A 353 -12.87 -7.28 30.01
C ALA A 353 -13.29 -5.86 30.43
N ASN A 354 -14.48 -5.74 31.03
CA ASN A 354 -15.07 -4.48 31.48
C ASN A 354 -15.38 -3.45 30.36
N SER A 355 -15.45 -3.89 29.10
CA SER A 355 -15.84 -3.01 27.99
C SER A 355 -17.25 -2.47 28.19
N ARG A 356 -17.45 -1.19 27.84
CA ARG A 356 -18.81 -0.66 27.65
C ARG A 356 -19.33 -1.19 26.31
N VAL A 357 -20.60 -1.59 26.29
CA VAL A 357 -21.25 -2.10 25.08
C VAL A 357 -22.52 -1.31 24.84
N GLU A 358 -22.75 -0.84 23.62
CA GLU A 358 -23.97 -0.12 23.22
C GLU A 358 -24.51 -0.69 21.92
N ALA A 359 -25.79 -1.05 21.91
CA ALA A 359 -26.51 -1.42 20.70
C ALA A 359 -27.00 -0.17 19.97
N ARG A 360 -26.81 -0.13 18.66
CA ARG A 360 -27.25 0.97 17.78
C ARG A 360 -27.87 0.42 16.51
N LEU A 361 -28.48 1.32 15.74
CA LEU A 361 -28.93 1.06 14.38
C LEU A 361 -28.05 1.87 13.43
N THR A 362 -27.60 1.23 12.35
CA THR A 362 -26.95 1.90 11.20
C THR A 362 -27.90 2.90 10.55
N GLU A 363 -27.38 3.73 9.64
CA GLU A 363 -28.23 4.60 8.83
C GLU A 363 -29.28 3.79 8.06
N ALA A 364 -28.89 2.61 7.58
CA ALA A 364 -29.75 1.63 6.91
C ALA A 364 -30.67 0.82 7.85
N GLY A 365 -30.65 1.07 9.17
CA GLY A 365 -31.52 0.38 10.13
C GLY A 365 -31.08 -1.04 10.50
N LYS A 366 -29.85 -1.45 10.13
CA LYS A 366 -29.27 -2.73 10.57
C LYS A 366 -28.74 -2.59 12.01
N PRO A 367 -28.92 -3.58 12.90
CA PRO A 367 -28.31 -3.56 14.22
C PRO A 367 -26.78 -3.56 14.14
N VAL A 368 -26.14 -2.77 14.98
CA VAL A 368 -24.69 -2.80 15.22
C VAL A 368 -24.42 -2.75 16.72
N LEU A 369 -23.49 -3.58 17.18
CA LEU A 369 -23.03 -3.57 18.55
C LEU A 369 -21.69 -2.83 18.59
N LEU A 370 -21.58 -1.76 19.35
CA LEU A 370 -20.30 -1.09 19.54
C LEU A 370 -19.71 -1.52 20.89
N VAL A 371 -18.43 -1.88 20.88
CA VAL A 371 -17.67 -2.27 22.07
C VAL A 371 -16.59 -1.22 22.31
N TRP A 372 -16.62 -0.56 23.47
CA TRP A 372 -15.61 0.40 23.89
C TRP A 372 -14.69 -0.28 24.92
N PRO A 373 -13.52 -0.78 24.48
CA PRO A 373 -12.59 -1.47 25.35
C PRO A 373 -12.00 -0.52 26.41
N GLN A 374 -11.71 -1.07 27.59
CA GLN A 374 -10.89 -0.38 28.59
C GLN A 374 -9.41 -0.46 28.21
N LEU A 375 -9.01 0.35 27.23
CA LEU A 375 -7.63 0.40 26.75
C LEU A 375 -6.72 1.13 27.73
N SER A 376 -5.50 0.60 27.89
CA SER A 376 -4.40 1.30 28.55
C SER A 376 -3.99 2.55 27.75
N ALA A 377 -3.29 3.50 28.38
CA ALA A 377 -2.81 4.69 27.69
C ALA A 377 -1.90 4.35 26.48
N ALA A 378 -1.04 3.33 26.62
CA ALA A 378 -0.16 2.86 25.56
C ALA A 378 -0.91 2.16 24.41
N ALA A 379 -2.05 1.52 24.70
CA ALA A 379 -2.88 0.95 23.65
C ALA A 379 -3.57 2.08 22.85
N ARG A 380 -4.13 3.08 23.53
CA ARG A 380 -4.80 4.22 22.85
C ARG A 380 -3.89 5.06 21.95
N SER A 381 -2.57 4.97 22.11
CA SER A 381 -1.60 5.64 21.25
C SER A 381 -1.25 4.86 19.98
N ASP A 382 -1.80 3.66 19.75
CA ASP A 382 -1.57 2.87 18.54
C ASP A 382 -2.80 2.91 17.62
N GLN A 383 -3.16 4.11 17.17
CA GLN A 383 -4.34 4.35 16.33
C GLN A 383 -4.00 4.79 14.90
N ASP A 384 -2.71 4.65 14.54
CA ASP A 384 -2.09 4.86 13.23
C ASP A 384 -3.03 5.33 12.12
N LEU A 385 -3.10 6.64 11.91
CA LEU A 385 -3.66 7.23 10.71
C LEU A 385 -2.90 6.74 9.47
N GLY A 386 -1.56 6.71 9.54
CA GLY A 386 -0.67 6.31 8.44
C GLY A 386 -0.63 4.81 8.11
N SER A 387 -1.59 4.02 8.59
CA SER A 387 -1.66 2.58 8.32
C SER A 387 -2.11 2.28 6.87
N GLY A 388 -3.24 2.83 6.40
CA GLY A 388 -3.81 2.46 5.10
C GLY A 388 -3.04 2.97 3.88
N GLY A 389 -2.45 4.16 3.98
CA GLY A 389 -1.91 4.87 2.81
C GLY A 389 -2.97 5.70 2.08
N LEU A 390 -2.57 6.34 0.97
CA LEU A 390 -3.41 7.31 0.24
C LEU A 390 -3.23 7.18 -1.28
N ALA A 391 -4.19 7.76 -2.00
CA ALA A 391 -4.10 8.01 -3.44
C ALA A 391 -4.42 9.49 -3.76
N TYR A 392 -3.82 9.99 -4.84
CA TYR A 392 -4.15 11.29 -5.42
C TYR A 392 -5.14 11.12 -6.59
N VAL A 393 -6.17 11.96 -6.64
CA VAL A 393 -7.18 11.94 -7.71
C VAL A 393 -7.08 13.24 -8.48
N LYS A 394 -6.24 13.21 -9.52
CA LYS A 394 -5.88 14.36 -10.35
C LYS A 394 -7.06 15.20 -10.82
N ASP A 395 -8.05 14.58 -11.45
CA ASP A 395 -9.20 15.29 -12.02
C ASP A 395 -10.08 15.99 -10.98
N LEU A 396 -9.99 15.58 -9.71
CA LEU A 396 -10.69 16.22 -8.61
C LEU A 396 -9.77 17.13 -7.78
N ASN A 397 -8.47 17.06 -8.02
CA ASN A 397 -7.41 17.67 -7.22
C ASN A 397 -7.53 17.39 -5.72
N ILE A 398 -7.78 16.12 -5.36
CA ILE A 398 -7.91 15.69 -3.96
C ILE A 398 -6.96 14.53 -3.64
N VAL A 399 -6.58 14.40 -2.37
CA VAL A 399 -5.91 13.22 -1.83
C VAL A 399 -6.82 12.54 -0.83
N CYS A 400 -6.95 11.22 -0.92
CA CYS A 400 -7.82 10.45 -0.04
C CYS A 400 -7.07 9.25 0.57
N GLY A 401 -7.28 9.02 1.87
CA GLY A 401 -6.66 7.92 2.62
C GLY A 401 -7.29 7.76 4.01
N GLY A 402 -6.90 6.70 4.73
CA GLY A 402 -7.48 6.37 6.04
C GLY A 402 -6.61 5.42 6.84
N GLY A 403 -6.96 5.23 8.12
CA GLY A 403 -6.15 4.45 9.05
C GLY A 403 -6.95 3.59 10.04
N LYS A 404 -6.42 3.39 11.26
CA LYS A 404 -7.03 2.49 12.25
C LYS A 404 -8.33 3.02 12.86
N ASP A 405 -8.70 4.28 12.61
CA ASP A 405 -10.05 4.75 12.96
C ASP A 405 -11.13 4.28 11.99
N GLY A 406 -10.78 3.63 10.86
CA GLY A 406 -11.76 3.17 9.87
C GLY A 406 -12.44 4.29 9.08
N LEU A 407 -11.93 5.54 9.19
CA LEU A 407 -12.43 6.71 8.48
C LEU A 407 -11.66 6.92 7.16
N LEU A 408 -12.36 7.42 6.15
CA LEU A 408 -11.78 7.95 4.92
C LEU A 408 -11.77 9.47 4.98
N TYR A 409 -10.57 10.03 4.92
CA TYR A 409 -10.31 11.46 4.85
C TYR A 409 -10.00 11.82 3.41
N CYS A 410 -10.60 12.89 2.90
CA CYS A 410 -10.28 13.46 1.59
C CYS A 410 -9.96 14.95 1.76
N LEU A 411 -8.82 15.37 1.23
CA LEU A 411 -8.30 16.73 1.35
C LEU A 411 -8.12 17.36 -0.03
N HIS A 412 -8.28 18.68 -0.11
CA HIS A 412 -7.88 19.44 -1.28
C HIS A 412 -6.35 19.43 -1.39
N ALA A 413 -5.84 19.00 -2.53
CA ALA A 413 -4.41 18.74 -2.72
C ALA A 413 -3.56 20.02 -2.83
N ASP A 414 -4.22 21.16 -3.07
CA ASP A 414 -3.70 22.53 -3.12
C ASP A 414 -3.97 23.35 -1.84
N ASN A 415 -4.77 22.82 -0.91
CA ASN A 415 -5.08 23.44 0.37
C ASN A 415 -5.49 22.38 1.40
N MET A 416 -4.51 21.74 2.03
CA MET A 416 -4.77 20.69 3.02
C MET A 416 -5.30 21.27 4.35
N GLY A 417 -5.21 22.58 4.54
CA GLY A 417 -5.84 23.29 5.66
C GLY A 417 -4.91 23.64 6.82
N LYS A 418 -3.62 23.25 6.75
CA LYS A 418 -2.52 23.67 7.64
C LYS A 418 -2.90 23.63 9.11
N THR A 419 -3.36 22.47 9.59
CA THR A 419 -3.77 22.29 10.99
C THR A 419 -2.72 22.85 11.95
N THR A 420 -3.18 23.53 12.99
CA THR A 420 -2.37 24.00 14.12
C THR A 420 -2.80 23.26 15.38
N PRO A 421 -1.98 23.23 16.44
CA PRO A 421 -2.42 22.67 17.73
C PRO A 421 -3.71 23.29 18.27
N ALA A 422 -3.98 24.56 17.97
CA ALA A 422 -5.22 25.23 18.37
C ALA A 422 -6.45 24.66 17.65
N ASP A 423 -6.32 24.30 16.37
CA ASP A 423 -7.41 23.69 15.60
C ASP A 423 -7.88 22.35 16.21
N LEU A 424 -6.97 21.60 16.83
CA LEU A 424 -7.29 20.30 17.46
C LEU A 424 -8.21 20.44 18.68
N SER A 425 -8.36 21.65 19.24
CA SER A 425 -9.36 21.91 20.30
C SER A 425 -10.79 22.02 19.77
N ASN A 426 -10.96 22.20 18.45
CA ASN A 426 -12.25 22.27 17.78
C ASN A 426 -12.26 21.31 16.58
N ALA A 427 -12.45 20.02 16.86
CA ALA A 427 -12.40 18.94 15.87
C ALA A 427 -13.35 19.19 14.68
N HIS A 428 -14.55 19.72 14.91
CA HIS A 428 -15.51 20.05 13.84
C HIS A 428 -14.98 21.12 12.90
N ALA A 429 -14.43 22.22 13.44
CA ALA A 429 -13.85 23.28 12.60
C ALA A 429 -12.61 22.79 11.83
N ASN A 430 -11.80 21.92 12.43
CA ASN A 430 -10.65 21.33 11.74
C ASN A 430 -11.07 20.36 10.62
N CYS A 431 -12.10 19.53 10.87
CA CYS A 431 -12.70 18.66 9.86
C CYS A 431 -13.41 19.42 8.74
N ALA A 432 -13.95 20.61 9.02
CA ALA A 432 -14.58 21.45 8.01
C ALA A 432 -13.62 21.87 6.87
N LYS A 433 -12.30 21.70 7.07
CA LYS A 433 -11.25 21.91 6.05
C LYS A 433 -11.15 20.76 5.04
N LEU A 434 -11.74 19.60 5.32
CA LEU A 434 -11.77 18.45 4.42
C LEU A 434 -12.75 18.68 3.27
N VAL A 435 -12.60 17.89 2.20
CA VAL A 435 -13.55 17.85 1.09
C VAL A 435 -14.93 17.46 1.61
N GLY A 436 -15.92 18.35 1.43
CA GLY A 436 -17.26 18.16 1.96
C GLY A 436 -17.41 18.34 3.48
N GLY A 437 -16.37 18.82 4.15
CA GLY A 437 -16.39 19.27 5.55
C GLY A 437 -16.40 18.18 6.62
N SER A 438 -16.25 16.90 6.25
CA SER A 438 -16.23 15.79 7.21
C SER A 438 -15.67 14.51 6.56
N PRO A 439 -14.91 13.67 7.29
CA PRO A 439 -14.58 12.34 6.82
C PRO A 439 -15.80 11.42 6.87
N VAL A 440 -15.68 10.22 6.31
CA VAL A 440 -16.76 9.23 6.30
C VAL A 440 -16.28 7.91 6.88
N TRP A 441 -17.17 7.18 7.55
CA TRP A 441 -16.90 5.82 8.03
C TRP A 441 -16.77 4.88 6.84
N ALA A 442 -15.53 4.50 6.53
CA ALA A 442 -15.18 3.91 5.25
C ALA A 442 -15.28 2.39 5.24
N THR A 443 -14.99 1.76 6.38
CA THR A 443 -14.93 0.30 6.52
C THR A 443 -16.19 -0.29 7.13
N MET A 444 -16.97 0.49 7.89
CA MET A 444 -18.21 0.03 8.52
C MET A 444 -19.12 1.21 8.90
N ASP A 445 -20.41 0.99 9.13
CA ASP A 445 -21.32 2.00 9.68
C ASP A 445 -21.46 1.80 11.21
N PRO A 446 -20.94 2.71 12.05
CA PRO A 446 -20.95 2.55 13.51
C PRO A 446 -22.32 2.76 14.14
N GLY A 447 -23.33 3.15 13.37
CA GLY A 447 -24.63 3.49 13.88
C GLY A 447 -24.86 4.99 14.02
N ARG A 448 -26.15 5.34 14.05
CA ARG A 448 -26.61 6.73 14.14
C ARG A 448 -26.01 7.46 15.34
N GLY A 449 -25.64 8.71 15.11
CA GLY A 449 -25.17 9.64 16.15
C GLY A 449 -23.72 9.41 16.59
N ILE A 450 -22.96 8.55 15.91
CA ILE A 450 -21.51 8.47 16.11
C ILE A 450 -20.83 9.51 15.24
N ASP A 451 -20.23 10.49 15.91
CA ASP A 451 -19.54 11.61 15.28
C ASP A 451 -18.19 11.19 14.70
N PRO A 452 -17.94 11.38 13.39
CA PRO A 452 -16.65 11.10 12.76
C PRO A 452 -15.57 12.17 13.09
N CYS A 453 -15.95 13.28 13.72
CA CYS A 453 -15.04 14.34 14.16
C CYS A 453 -15.29 14.71 15.63
N PRO A 454 -15.22 13.75 16.56
CA PRO A 454 -15.66 13.98 17.93
C PRO A 454 -14.74 14.98 18.64
N PRO A 455 -15.29 15.87 19.50
CA PRO A 455 -14.47 16.78 20.31
C PRO A 455 -13.45 16.05 21.20
N ASP A 456 -13.80 14.85 21.67
CA ASP A 456 -12.88 13.95 22.35
C ASP A 456 -12.50 12.80 21.39
N PRO A 457 -11.25 12.75 20.89
CA PRO A 457 -10.84 11.76 19.91
C PRO A 457 -10.75 10.32 20.50
N LYS A 458 -10.88 10.14 21.82
CA LYS A 458 -11.10 8.80 22.40
C LYS A 458 -12.42 8.18 21.96
N ASN A 459 -13.39 8.97 21.50
CA ASN A 459 -14.66 8.45 21.00
C ASN A 459 -14.54 7.71 19.66
N LEU A 460 -13.35 7.70 19.05
CA LEU A 460 -13.00 6.85 17.91
C LEU A 460 -12.44 5.49 18.34
N ASN A 461 -12.17 5.26 19.65
CA ASN A 461 -11.59 4.01 20.17
C ASN A 461 -12.67 2.95 20.48
N PHE A 462 -13.36 2.45 19.46
CA PHE A 462 -14.35 1.38 19.63
C PHE A 462 -14.16 0.28 18.58
N LEU A 463 -14.80 -0.86 18.84
CA LEU A 463 -14.76 -2.06 17.99
C LEU A 463 -16.21 -2.44 17.60
N PRO A 464 -16.59 -2.39 16.32
CA PRO A 464 -17.88 -2.91 15.86
C PRO A 464 -17.94 -4.42 16.03
N PHE A 465 -18.96 -4.92 16.73
CA PHE A 465 -19.13 -6.31 17.13
C PHE A 465 -17.93 -6.90 17.89
N GLY A 466 -17.05 -6.03 18.40
CA GLY A 466 -15.78 -6.41 19.02
C GLY A 466 -14.65 -6.73 18.03
N ASP A 467 -14.91 -6.71 16.72
CA ASP A 467 -13.91 -6.86 15.67
C ASP A 467 -13.20 -5.51 15.40
N THR A 468 -11.95 -5.55 14.92
CA THR A 468 -11.32 -4.35 14.37
C THR A 468 -11.92 -4.02 13.01
N ALA A 469 -11.89 -2.74 12.64
CA ALA A 469 -12.35 -2.24 11.33
C ALA A 469 -11.32 -1.27 10.72
N HIS A 470 -10.04 -1.49 11.03
CA HIS A 470 -8.95 -0.62 10.62
C HIS A 470 -8.71 -0.68 9.12
N ILE A 471 -8.09 0.35 8.55
CA ILE A 471 -7.62 0.36 7.16
C ILE A 471 -6.11 0.09 7.16
N HIS A 472 -5.70 -1.08 6.69
CA HIS A 472 -4.30 -1.47 6.54
C HIS A 472 -3.92 -1.81 5.08
N ALA A 473 -4.73 -1.36 4.12
CA ALA A 473 -4.49 -1.49 2.70
C ALA A 473 -4.71 -0.15 1.98
N PRO A 474 -3.88 0.19 0.97
CA PRO A 474 -4.09 1.39 0.20
C PRO A 474 -5.36 1.27 -0.64
N PRO A 475 -6.07 2.40 -0.85
CA PRO A 475 -7.26 2.39 -1.67
C PRO A 475 -6.94 2.15 -3.15
N VAL A 476 -7.94 1.67 -3.90
CA VAL A 476 -7.92 1.69 -5.38
C VAL A 476 -8.82 2.80 -5.86
N VAL A 477 -8.35 3.61 -6.82
CA VAL A 477 -9.13 4.69 -7.43
C VAL A 477 -9.39 4.35 -8.89
N MET A 478 -10.67 4.29 -9.27
CA MET A 478 -11.10 4.05 -10.64
C MET A 478 -12.17 5.04 -11.04
N PHE A 479 -12.20 5.41 -12.32
CA PHE A 479 -13.33 6.14 -12.86
C PHE A 479 -14.41 5.18 -13.30
N ASP A 480 -15.62 5.38 -12.79
CA ASP A 480 -16.81 4.62 -13.17
C ASP A 480 -17.52 5.32 -14.35
N PRO A 481 -17.55 4.70 -15.54
CA PRO A 481 -18.14 5.30 -16.73
C PRO A 481 -19.68 5.33 -16.70
N LEU A 482 -20.32 4.48 -15.88
CA LEU A 482 -21.78 4.46 -15.74
C LEU A 482 -22.27 5.55 -14.80
N LEU A 483 -21.47 5.86 -13.78
CA LEU A 483 -21.74 6.98 -12.86
C LEU A 483 -21.16 8.31 -13.36
N ASN A 484 -20.30 8.27 -14.37
CA ASN A 484 -19.49 9.39 -14.83
C ASN A 484 -18.78 10.10 -13.66
N ALA A 485 -18.12 9.32 -12.81
CA ALA A 485 -17.52 9.81 -11.58
C ALA A 485 -16.30 8.99 -11.17
N TRP A 486 -15.36 9.65 -10.50
CA TRP A 486 -14.29 8.96 -9.79
C TRP A 486 -14.83 8.22 -8.57
N THR A 487 -14.31 7.03 -8.34
CA THR A 487 -14.69 6.15 -7.25
C THR A 487 -13.45 5.62 -6.55
N ILE A 488 -13.60 5.32 -5.26
CA ILE A 488 -12.55 4.77 -4.41
C ILE A 488 -13.04 3.51 -3.73
N PHE A 489 -12.17 2.51 -3.65
CA PHE A 489 -12.42 1.22 -3.03
C PHE A 489 -11.54 1.06 -1.80
N VAL A 490 -12.14 0.73 -0.65
CA VAL A 490 -11.46 0.59 0.64
C VAL A 490 -11.86 -0.75 1.26
N TRP A 491 -10.89 -1.57 1.65
CA TRP A 491 -11.15 -2.85 2.32
C TRP A 491 -10.50 -2.87 3.70
N GLY A 492 -11.33 -2.74 4.73
CA GLY A 492 -10.89 -2.81 6.13
C GLY A 492 -10.76 -4.23 6.67
N GLU A 493 -10.11 -4.35 7.81
CA GLU A 493 -10.04 -5.59 8.60
C GLU A 493 -11.44 -6.08 8.98
N ASN A 494 -11.70 -7.40 8.91
CA ASN A 494 -12.96 -8.04 9.31
C ASN A 494 -14.24 -7.48 8.65
N GLN A 495 -14.11 -6.64 7.63
CA GLN A 495 -15.21 -5.98 6.94
C GLN A 495 -15.24 -6.37 5.46
N GLN A 496 -16.33 -5.98 4.80
CA GLN A 496 -16.47 -6.09 3.36
C GLN A 496 -15.74 -4.93 2.66
N LEU A 497 -15.38 -5.14 1.40
CA LEU A 497 -14.88 -4.08 0.53
C LEU A 497 -15.97 -3.02 0.33
N HIS A 498 -15.68 -1.73 0.50
CA HIS A 498 -16.64 -0.66 0.23
C HIS A 498 -16.21 0.20 -0.97
N LYS A 499 -17.19 0.55 -1.80
CA LYS A 499 -17.06 1.48 -2.94
C LYS A 499 -17.71 2.81 -2.59
N TRP A 500 -17.00 3.90 -2.85
CA TRP A 500 -17.45 5.27 -2.60
C TRP A 500 -17.33 6.12 -3.87
N LYS A 501 -18.30 7.00 -4.11
CA LYS A 501 -18.22 8.07 -5.10
C LYS A 501 -17.42 9.23 -4.52
N LEU A 502 -16.47 9.75 -5.30
CA LEU A 502 -15.70 10.93 -4.96
C LEU A 502 -16.28 12.19 -5.64
N SER A 503 -15.96 13.33 -5.05
CA SER A 503 -16.28 14.66 -5.55
C SER A 503 -15.19 15.63 -5.12
N ALA A 504 -15.00 16.71 -5.87
CA ALA A 504 -14.07 17.78 -5.48
C ALA A 504 -14.63 18.64 -4.34
N THR A 505 -15.95 18.60 -4.07
CA THR A 505 -16.60 19.51 -3.11
C THR A 505 -17.51 18.82 -2.11
N GLN A 506 -17.99 17.61 -2.43
CA GLN A 506 -18.88 16.85 -1.57
C GLN A 506 -18.11 15.73 -0.88
N LYS A 507 -18.50 15.40 0.35
CA LYS A 507 -17.92 14.26 1.07
C LYS A 507 -18.16 12.97 0.28
N PRO A 508 -17.26 11.97 0.39
CA PRO A 508 -17.45 10.71 -0.31
C PRO A 508 -18.83 10.10 -0.04
N ALA A 509 -19.50 9.64 -1.08
CA ALA A 509 -20.83 9.05 -0.97
C ALA A 509 -20.73 7.53 -1.11
N TYR A 510 -21.19 6.78 -0.11
CA TYR A 510 -21.23 5.31 -0.17
C TYR A 510 -22.02 4.87 -1.40
N LEU A 511 -21.53 3.87 -2.13
CA LEU A 511 -22.18 3.31 -3.31
C LEU A 511 -22.58 1.87 -3.09
N ALA A 512 -21.61 1.02 -2.73
CA ALA A 512 -21.79 -0.43 -2.68
C ALA A 512 -20.79 -1.12 -1.74
N GLU A 513 -21.07 -2.38 -1.41
CA GLU A 513 -20.14 -3.29 -0.72
C GLU A 513 -19.91 -4.59 -1.49
N GLY A 514 -18.75 -5.21 -1.28
CA GLY A 514 -18.46 -6.56 -1.74
C GLY A 514 -19.16 -7.61 -0.87
N PRO A 515 -19.46 -8.80 -1.41
CA PRO A 515 -20.09 -9.89 -0.65
C PRO A 515 -19.16 -10.52 0.40
N ASP A 516 -17.85 -10.53 0.16
CA ASP A 516 -16.89 -11.24 1.01
C ASP A 516 -16.32 -10.35 2.12
N TYR A 517 -16.15 -10.93 3.31
CA TYR A 517 -15.43 -10.31 4.42
C TYR A 517 -13.93 -10.64 4.34
N ALA A 518 -13.08 -9.66 4.66
CA ALA A 518 -11.68 -9.97 4.95
C ALA A 518 -11.57 -10.76 6.27
N SER A 519 -10.59 -11.67 6.33
CA SER A 519 -10.26 -12.43 7.55
C SER A 519 -11.43 -13.25 8.09
N ALA A 520 -12.25 -13.79 7.19
CA ALA A 520 -13.52 -14.46 7.51
C ALA A 520 -13.40 -15.59 8.54
N ASP A 521 -12.27 -16.31 8.59
CA ASP A 521 -12.08 -17.47 9.47
C ASP A 521 -11.81 -17.08 10.93
N VAL A 522 -11.52 -15.80 11.20
CA VAL A 522 -11.27 -15.28 12.56
C VAL A 522 -12.31 -14.26 13.03
N ARG A 523 -13.35 -13.99 12.24
CA ARG A 523 -14.44 -13.08 12.66
C ARG A 523 -15.12 -13.57 13.93
N GLY A 524 -15.32 -12.66 14.88
CA GLY A 524 -15.87 -12.98 16.20
C GLY A 524 -14.85 -13.55 17.20
N ASN A 525 -13.61 -13.84 16.76
CA ASN A 525 -12.48 -14.13 17.64
C ASN A 525 -11.69 -12.84 17.90
N ASN A 526 -12.18 -12.05 18.84
CA ASN A 526 -11.70 -10.69 19.08
C ASN A 526 -10.43 -10.62 19.96
N PRO A 527 -9.58 -9.58 19.81
CA PRO A 527 -9.38 -8.77 18.60
C PRO A 527 -8.38 -9.44 17.64
N GLY A 528 -8.55 -9.27 16.33
CA GLY A 528 -7.63 -9.79 15.31
C GLY A 528 -8.15 -9.52 13.89
N GLY A 529 -7.48 -10.08 12.88
CA GLY A 529 -7.98 -10.07 11.49
C GLY A 529 -7.41 -8.98 10.58
N MET A 530 -6.29 -8.37 10.96
CA MET A 530 -5.47 -7.52 10.08
C MET A 530 -4.98 -8.33 8.85
N PRO A 531 -4.81 -7.72 7.66
CA PRO A 531 -4.89 -6.28 7.31
C PRO A 531 -6.11 -5.80 6.49
N GLY A 532 -7.10 -6.65 6.23
CA GLY A 532 -8.07 -6.38 5.16
C GLY A 532 -7.58 -6.86 3.80
N GLY A 533 -8.24 -6.45 2.71
CA GLY A 533 -7.91 -6.89 1.35
C GLY A 533 -7.01 -5.91 0.58
N PHE A 534 -6.10 -6.44 -0.24
CA PHE A 534 -5.28 -5.63 -1.16
C PHE A 534 -5.79 -5.82 -2.59
N CYS A 535 -6.14 -4.72 -3.25
CA CYS A 535 -6.77 -4.75 -4.56
C CYS A 535 -6.00 -3.95 -5.60
N ALA A 536 -6.27 -4.27 -6.87
CA ALA A 536 -5.94 -3.45 -8.03
C ALA A 536 -7.09 -3.55 -9.04
N GLY A 537 -7.25 -2.52 -9.86
CA GLY A 537 -8.26 -2.44 -10.91
C GLY A 537 -7.66 -2.59 -12.30
N SER A 538 -8.46 -3.07 -13.24
CA SER A 538 -8.14 -3.01 -14.67
C SER A 538 -9.37 -2.75 -15.54
N SER A 539 -9.17 -2.21 -16.74
CA SER A 539 -10.20 -2.08 -17.77
C SER A 539 -9.58 -1.85 -19.16
N ASN A 540 -10.40 -1.97 -20.20
CA ASN A 540 -10.10 -1.53 -21.56
C ASN A 540 -10.68 -0.12 -21.77
N GLY A 541 -9.92 0.89 -21.37
CA GLY A 541 -10.34 2.27 -21.35
C GLY A 541 -11.62 2.44 -20.53
N ARG A 542 -12.65 3.03 -21.16
CA ARG A 542 -13.96 3.34 -20.55
C ARG A 542 -15.05 2.32 -20.85
N ASP A 543 -14.74 1.16 -21.46
CA ASP A 543 -15.76 0.13 -21.72
C ASP A 543 -16.24 -0.48 -20.39
N PRO A 544 -17.48 -0.23 -19.93
CA PRO A 544 -17.96 -0.71 -18.64
C PRO A 544 -17.92 -2.24 -18.49
N ASN A 545 -17.97 -3.00 -19.59
CA ASN A 545 -17.95 -4.47 -19.54
C ASN A 545 -16.54 -5.07 -19.44
N SER A 546 -15.52 -4.23 -19.49
CA SER A 546 -14.12 -4.63 -19.33
C SER A 546 -13.58 -4.44 -17.91
N TYR A 547 -14.30 -3.69 -17.07
CA TYR A 547 -13.82 -3.33 -15.73
C TYR A 547 -13.73 -4.54 -14.82
N LEU A 548 -12.60 -4.70 -14.15
CA LEU A 548 -12.33 -5.70 -13.13
C LEU A 548 -11.71 -5.02 -11.91
N LEU A 549 -12.05 -5.53 -10.72
CA LEU A 549 -11.32 -5.26 -9.49
C LEU A 549 -10.87 -6.60 -8.91
N VAL A 550 -9.56 -6.82 -8.89
CA VAL A 550 -8.94 -8.05 -8.42
C VAL A 550 -8.35 -7.80 -7.04
N CYS A 551 -8.71 -8.64 -6.08
CA CYS A 551 -8.30 -8.47 -4.69
C CYS A 551 -7.70 -9.76 -4.13
N ALA A 552 -6.55 -9.64 -3.46
CA ALA A 552 -6.02 -10.65 -2.57
C ALA A 552 -6.59 -10.42 -1.16
N VAL A 553 -7.16 -11.46 -0.56
CA VAL A 553 -7.92 -11.37 0.69
C VAL A 553 -7.41 -12.41 1.68
N PRO A 554 -7.05 -12.02 2.92
CA PRO A 554 -6.63 -12.96 3.95
C PRO A 554 -7.83 -13.74 4.49
N ARG A 555 -7.62 -14.99 4.89
CA ARG A 555 -8.63 -15.78 5.61
C ARG A 555 -8.54 -15.64 7.13
N GLY A 556 -7.35 -15.36 7.67
CA GLY A 556 -7.13 -15.16 9.10
C GLY A 556 -6.33 -13.90 9.41
N ASP A 557 -5.80 -13.80 10.63
CA ASP A 557 -4.92 -12.69 11.04
C ASP A 557 -3.52 -12.84 10.42
N ALA A 558 -3.28 -12.12 9.33
CA ALA A 558 -2.00 -12.11 8.62
C ALA A 558 -0.95 -11.19 9.25
N ASN A 559 -1.31 -10.39 10.27
CA ASN A 559 -0.34 -9.67 11.07
C ASN A 559 0.44 -10.64 11.94
N ALA A 560 -0.28 -11.49 12.66
CA ALA A 560 0.26 -12.39 13.68
C ALA A 560 0.63 -13.79 13.17
N ASN A 561 0.16 -14.18 11.98
CA ASN A 561 0.39 -15.51 11.42
C ASN A 561 0.65 -15.48 9.91
N VAL A 562 1.21 -16.57 9.39
CA VAL A 562 1.10 -16.87 7.96
C VAL A 562 -0.21 -17.60 7.73
N VAL A 563 -1.08 -16.97 6.94
CA VAL A 563 -2.45 -17.43 6.73
C VAL A 563 -2.69 -17.72 5.26
N GLN A 564 -3.67 -18.59 5.01
CA GLN A 564 -4.20 -18.76 3.67
C GLN A 564 -4.88 -17.46 3.21
N GLY A 565 -4.84 -17.21 1.91
CA GLY A 565 -5.62 -16.18 1.25
C GLY A 565 -6.36 -16.74 0.06
N HIS A 566 -7.24 -15.92 -0.49
CA HIS A 566 -7.88 -16.17 -1.76
C HIS A 566 -7.80 -14.92 -2.63
N ILE A 567 -7.97 -15.10 -3.94
CA ILE A 567 -8.10 -14.03 -4.92
C ILE A 567 -9.55 -13.99 -5.36
N VAL A 568 -10.15 -12.81 -5.33
CA VAL A 568 -11.51 -12.55 -5.80
C VAL A 568 -11.49 -11.50 -6.90
N ILE A 569 -12.35 -11.67 -7.90
CA ILE A 569 -12.53 -10.71 -8.99
C ILE A 569 -13.97 -10.21 -8.96
N TYR A 570 -14.13 -8.89 -8.84
CA TYR A 570 -15.42 -8.21 -8.88
C TYR A 570 -15.64 -7.44 -10.17
N ASP A 571 -16.90 -7.25 -10.53
CA ASP A 571 -17.37 -6.19 -11.42
C ASP A 571 -17.51 -4.91 -10.58
N PRO A 572 -16.63 -3.91 -10.76
CA PRO A 572 -16.64 -2.74 -9.91
C PRO A 572 -17.65 -1.68 -10.37
N VAL A 573 -18.32 -1.81 -11.53
CA VAL A 573 -19.15 -0.75 -12.12
C VAL A 573 -20.63 -1.11 -12.20
N HIS A 574 -21.02 -2.35 -12.52
CA HIS A 574 -22.43 -2.74 -12.57
C HIS A 574 -23.00 -3.17 -11.21
N VAL A 575 -23.06 -2.22 -10.28
CA VAL A 575 -23.61 -2.37 -8.92
C VAL A 575 -25.06 -2.87 -8.96
N GLY A 576 -25.38 -3.85 -8.12
CA GLY A 576 -26.73 -4.38 -7.96
C GLY A 576 -27.70 -3.38 -7.30
N ALA A 577 -29.01 -3.59 -7.46
CA ALA A 577 -30.03 -2.76 -6.80
C ALA A 577 -29.99 -2.87 -5.26
N ASP A 578 -29.43 -3.97 -4.76
CA ASP A 578 -29.11 -4.24 -3.36
C ASP A 578 -27.85 -3.51 -2.87
N ARG A 579 -27.19 -2.75 -3.74
CA ARG A 579 -25.91 -2.07 -3.50
C ARG A 579 -24.74 -3.04 -3.25
N MET A 580 -24.79 -4.22 -3.87
CA MET A 580 -23.69 -5.18 -3.83
C MET A 580 -22.85 -5.12 -5.12
N LEU A 581 -21.53 -5.28 -4.98
CA LEU A 581 -20.64 -5.60 -6.09
C LEU A 581 -20.85 -7.06 -6.52
N LYS A 582 -20.78 -7.31 -7.83
CA LYS A 582 -20.94 -8.67 -8.35
C LYS A 582 -19.60 -9.39 -8.35
N LYS A 583 -19.51 -10.51 -7.62
CA LYS A 583 -18.38 -11.44 -7.74
C LYS A 583 -18.45 -12.15 -9.09
N LEU A 584 -17.36 -12.06 -9.86
CA LEU A 584 -17.22 -12.68 -11.17
C LEU A 584 -16.47 -14.01 -11.09
N TRP A 585 -15.53 -14.10 -10.16
CA TRP A 585 -14.69 -15.27 -9.96
C TRP A 585 -14.07 -15.27 -8.56
N ASP A 586 -13.80 -16.46 -8.04
CA ASP A 586 -13.16 -16.71 -6.76
C ASP A 586 -12.15 -17.86 -6.88
N SER A 587 -10.94 -17.69 -6.36
CA SER A 587 -9.92 -18.73 -6.36
C SER A 587 -10.28 -19.96 -5.52
N ASP A 588 -11.23 -19.84 -4.59
CA ASP A 588 -11.72 -20.99 -3.82
C ASP A 588 -12.54 -21.98 -4.68
N ASP A 589 -13.13 -21.49 -5.78
CA ASP A 589 -13.92 -22.31 -6.71
C ASP A 589 -13.05 -23.26 -7.54
N TRP A 590 -11.72 -23.06 -7.58
CA TRP A 590 -10.76 -23.97 -8.26
C TRP A 590 -10.65 -25.36 -7.63
N GLY A 591 -11.44 -25.66 -6.61
CA GLY A 591 -11.50 -26.98 -5.99
C GLY A 591 -10.32 -27.22 -5.05
N TRP A 592 -10.63 -27.43 -3.78
CA TRP A 592 -9.66 -27.78 -2.74
C TRP A 592 -8.99 -29.16 -2.95
N SER A 593 -9.32 -29.89 -4.02
CA SER A 593 -8.68 -31.15 -4.43
C SER A 593 -7.51 -30.91 -5.40
N GLY A 594 -6.46 -30.24 -4.92
CA GLY A 594 -5.05 -30.58 -5.21
C GLY A 594 -4.50 -30.62 -6.65
N ALA A 595 -5.16 -30.14 -7.71
CA ALA A 595 -4.65 -30.36 -9.07
C ALA A 595 -3.96 -29.17 -9.77
N GLN A 596 -4.21 -27.91 -9.37
CA GLN A 596 -3.73 -26.74 -10.14
C GLN A 596 -2.68 -25.89 -9.41
N VAL A 597 -2.83 -25.65 -8.10
CA VAL A 597 -1.83 -24.94 -7.28
C VAL A 597 -1.69 -25.64 -5.94
N ASP A 598 -0.46 -26.00 -5.58
CA ASP A 598 -0.12 -26.51 -4.24
C ASP A 598 -0.61 -25.51 -3.17
N ALA A 599 -1.34 -26.02 -2.17
CA ALA A 599 -1.93 -25.22 -1.10
C ALA A 599 -0.90 -24.33 -0.36
N LYS A 600 0.39 -24.70 -0.40
CA LYS A 600 1.45 -23.84 0.16
C LYS A 600 1.60 -22.50 -0.56
N TYR A 601 1.30 -22.42 -1.86
CA TYR A 601 1.43 -21.17 -2.62
C TYR A 601 0.23 -20.24 -2.49
N ARG A 602 -0.81 -20.64 -1.74
CA ARG A 602 -2.01 -19.82 -1.47
C ARG A 602 -1.86 -18.95 -0.22
N PHE A 603 -0.67 -18.91 0.39
CA PHE A 603 -0.42 -18.03 1.52
C PHE A 603 -0.51 -16.57 1.11
N PHE A 604 -1.39 -15.85 1.81
CA PHE A 604 -1.61 -14.43 1.61
C PHE A 604 -0.32 -13.65 1.89
N ASN A 605 0.04 -12.77 0.97
CA ASN A 605 1.13 -11.83 1.14
C ASN A 605 0.56 -10.46 1.52
N LYS A 606 0.80 -10.05 2.76
CA LYS A 606 0.40 -8.72 3.23
C LYS A 606 1.17 -7.65 2.47
N PHE A 607 0.55 -6.48 2.30
CA PHE A 607 1.11 -5.33 1.58
C PHE A 607 1.13 -5.46 0.07
N MET A 608 0.69 -6.55 -0.56
CA MET A 608 0.87 -6.78 -2.00
C MET A 608 -0.44 -6.66 -2.78
N PRO A 609 -0.74 -5.49 -3.40
CA PRO A 609 -1.79 -5.42 -4.40
C PRO A 609 -1.38 -6.20 -5.66
N PRO A 610 -2.33 -6.87 -6.35
CA PRO A 610 -2.04 -7.57 -7.61
C PRO A 610 -1.52 -6.63 -8.70
N VAL A 611 -0.72 -7.18 -9.62
CA VAL A 611 -0.44 -6.59 -10.93
C VAL A 611 -1.39 -7.22 -11.93
N ILE A 612 -2.09 -6.43 -12.74
CA ILE A 612 -3.12 -6.91 -13.69
C ILE A 612 -2.83 -6.33 -15.07
N ASP A 613 -2.29 -7.15 -15.96
CA ASP A 613 -1.93 -6.73 -17.31
C ASP A 613 -1.69 -7.93 -18.22
N GLY A 614 -1.74 -7.74 -19.53
CA GLY A 614 -1.36 -8.74 -20.53
C GLY A 614 -2.20 -10.02 -20.53
N GLY A 615 -3.37 -10.04 -19.88
CA GLY A 615 -4.11 -11.29 -19.67
C GLY A 615 -3.81 -11.99 -18.34
N GLU A 616 -2.99 -11.38 -17.48
CA GLU A 616 -2.39 -12.00 -16.31
C GLU A 616 -2.68 -11.23 -15.02
N ILE A 617 -2.71 -11.97 -13.92
CA ILE A 617 -2.75 -11.51 -12.54
C ILE A 617 -1.47 -12.05 -11.89
N ILE A 618 -0.60 -11.13 -11.46
CA ILE A 618 0.69 -11.46 -10.86
C ILE A 618 0.66 -11.04 -9.39
N LEU A 619 0.97 -11.98 -8.50
CA LEU A 619 0.86 -11.76 -7.05
C LEU A 619 1.94 -12.54 -6.27
N PRO A 620 2.79 -11.86 -5.50
CA PRO A 620 3.68 -12.51 -4.53
C PRO A 620 2.91 -13.30 -3.46
N ASN A 621 3.49 -14.39 -2.95
CA ASN A 621 2.97 -15.16 -1.82
C ASN A 621 3.99 -15.26 -0.69
N TYR A 622 3.52 -15.68 0.50
CA TYR A 622 4.37 -15.97 1.67
C TYR A 622 4.89 -17.43 1.72
N ALA A 623 5.13 -18.00 0.55
CA ALA A 623 5.79 -19.28 0.34
C ALA A 623 7.03 -19.18 -0.55
N GLY A 624 7.65 -17.99 -0.60
CA GLY A 624 8.86 -17.78 -1.38
C GLY A 624 8.62 -17.84 -2.88
N GLY A 625 7.51 -17.28 -3.38
CA GLY A 625 7.23 -17.26 -4.81
C GLY A 625 6.30 -16.15 -5.27
N VAL A 626 6.21 -15.98 -6.58
CA VAL A 626 5.26 -15.08 -7.25
C VAL A 626 4.35 -15.92 -8.14
N LEU A 627 3.05 -15.89 -7.87
CA LEU A 627 2.07 -16.56 -8.72
C LEU A 627 1.83 -15.74 -9.97
N ILE A 628 1.76 -16.43 -11.10
CA ILE A 628 1.20 -15.91 -12.35
C ILE A 628 -0.08 -16.71 -12.61
N ILE A 629 -1.18 -15.98 -12.73
CA ILE A 629 -2.50 -16.50 -13.04
C ILE A 629 -2.92 -15.87 -14.35
N GLY A 630 -3.26 -16.66 -15.34
CA GLY A 630 -3.60 -16.20 -16.68
C GLY A 630 -5.04 -16.52 -17.02
N GLN A 631 -5.55 -15.91 -18.08
CA GLN A 631 -6.78 -16.34 -18.73
C GLN A 631 -6.63 -17.74 -19.36
#